data_AF-K9RWL0-F1
#
_entry.id   AF-K9RWL0-F1
#
_cell.length_a   1.000
_cell.length_b   1.000
_cell.length_c   1.000
_cell.angle_alpha   90.00
_cell.angle_beta   90.00
_cell.angle_gamma   90.00
#
_symmetry.space_group_name_H-M   'P 1'
#
loop_
_entity.id
_entity.type
_entity.pdbx_description
1 polymer ?
#
loop_
_entity_poly.entity_id
_entity_poly.type
_entity_poly.pdbx_seq_one_letter_code
_entity_poly.pdbx_strand_id
1 'polypeptide(L)'
;MNEYCFKCLNYAHSNYLMCAIHPSGPPQEPCPEFELSPQEEQWQPEGAAFYNGELIYQPPALSYEERLELLEWHPLFTGRCPNCEMPLHETEQPRIHWDCEHCGWKDDSL
;
A
#
# COMPACT_ATOMS: atom_id res chain seq x y z
N MET A 1 33.78 -1.67 4.28
CA MET A 1 32.34 -1.93 4.05
C MET A 1 31.90 -2.84 5.18
N ASN A 2 31.10 -2.35 6.12
CA ASN A 2 30.72 -3.12 7.32
C ASN A 2 29.71 -4.22 6.96
N GLU A 3 30.04 -5.46 7.32
CA GLU A 3 29.32 -6.72 7.02
C GLU A 3 27.94 -6.87 7.68
N TYR A 4 27.34 -5.81 8.21
CA TYR A 4 26.09 -5.91 8.97
C TYR A 4 24.95 -5.02 8.43
N CYS A 5 25.19 -4.27 7.35
CA CYS A 5 24.20 -3.35 6.75
C CYS A 5 22.93 -4.08 6.26
N PHE A 6 23.07 -5.32 5.77
CA PHE A 6 21.93 -6.13 5.29
C PHE A 6 20.98 -6.61 6.40
N LYS A 7 21.31 -6.36 7.67
CA LYS A 7 20.52 -6.79 8.83
C LYS A 7 19.71 -5.66 9.48
N CYS A 8 19.75 -4.43 8.95
CA CYS A 8 18.95 -3.34 9.48
C CYS A 8 17.45 -3.53 9.17
N LEU A 9 16.57 -3.16 10.10
CA LEU A 9 15.11 -3.19 9.93
C LEU A 9 14.64 -2.41 8.70
N ASN A 10 15.25 -1.25 8.46
CA ASN A 10 14.97 -0.39 7.30
C ASN A 10 15.80 -0.74 6.06
N TYR A 11 16.45 -1.91 6.03
CA TYR A 11 17.17 -2.35 4.83
C TYR A 11 16.16 -2.62 3.73
N ALA A 12 15.90 -1.59 2.91
CA ALA A 12 15.03 -1.64 1.73
C ALA A 12 15.64 -2.50 0.59
N HIS A 13 16.50 -3.47 0.91
CA HIS A 13 17.29 -4.29 -0.01
C HIS A 13 18.09 -3.50 -1.05
N SER A 14 18.35 -2.22 -0.76
CA SER A 14 19.09 -1.31 -1.63
C SER A 14 20.18 -0.61 -0.83
N ASN A 15 21.42 -0.96 -1.14
CA ASN A 15 22.60 -0.30 -0.57
C ASN A 15 22.63 1.20 -0.89
N TYR A 16 22.05 1.62 -2.02
CA TYR A 16 21.98 3.03 -2.41
C TYR A 16 21.07 3.84 -1.49
N LEU A 17 19.90 3.30 -1.15
CA LEU A 17 18.95 3.99 -0.26
C LEU A 17 19.52 4.10 1.17
N MET A 18 20.17 3.03 1.66
CA MET A 18 20.81 3.06 2.98
C MET A 18 21.96 4.08 3.05
N CYS A 19 22.81 4.16 2.02
CA CYS A 19 23.88 5.15 1.96
C CYS A 19 23.34 6.59 1.81
N ALA A 20 22.16 6.79 1.22
CA ALA A 20 21.54 8.11 1.13
C ALA A 20 21.03 8.59 2.50
N ILE A 21 20.45 7.69 3.30
CA ILE A 21 19.90 7.99 4.63
C ILE A 21 21.02 8.10 5.68
N HIS A 22 22.03 7.23 5.59
CA HIS A 22 23.18 7.19 6.50
C HIS A 22 24.51 7.23 5.74
N PRO A 23 24.91 8.38 5.15
CA PRO A 23 26.10 8.49 4.30
C PRO A 23 27.42 8.24 5.03
N SER A 24 27.45 8.45 6.35
CA SER A 24 28.62 8.19 7.20
C SER A 24 28.53 6.88 8.00
N GLY A 25 27.47 6.08 7.79
CA GLY A 25 27.10 4.97 8.66
C GLY A 25 26.44 5.42 9.96
N PRO A 26 25.93 4.48 10.78
CA PRO A 26 25.33 4.80 12.06
C PRO A 26 26.40 5.38 13.03
N PRO A 27 26.04 6.38 13.85
CA PRO A 27 27.00 7.05 14.73
C PRO A 27 27.46 6.21 15.93
N GLN A 28 26.83 5.07 16.20
CA GLN A 28 27.09 4.21 17.36
C GLN A 28 26.94 2.72 16.98
N GLU A 29 27.76 1.86 17.60
CA GLU A 29 27.61 0.39 17.56
C GLU A 29 27.03 -0.12 18.89
N PRO A 30 25.99 -0.98 18.90
CA PRO A 30 25.16 -1.36 17.75
C PRO A 30 24.26 -0.20 17.29
N CYS A 31 23.86 -0.22 16.01
CA CYS A 31 22.92 0.76 15.47
C CYS A 31 21.60 0.70 16.29
N PRO A 32 21.00 1.83 16.70
CA PRO A 32 19.72 1.82 17.42
C PRO A 32 18.57 1.16 16.63
N GLU A 33 18.69 1.11 15.29
CA GLU A 33 17.77 0.42 14.39
C GLU A 33 18.10 -1.07 14.19
N PHE A 34 19.14 -1.55 14.89
CA PHE A 34 19.51 -2.97 15.04
C PHE A 34 18.77 -3.59 16.22
N GLU A 35 17.49 -3.27 16.40
CA GLU A 35 16.63 -4.26 17.01
C GLU A 35 16.42 -5.31 15.91
N LEU A 36 16.95 -6.52 16.11
CA LEU A 36 16.28 -7.68 15.54
C LEU A 36 14.82 -7.47 15.96
N SER A 37 13.90 -7.22 15.02
CA SER A 37 12.50 -7.22 15.40
C SER A 37 12.33 -8.48 16.23
N PRO A 38 11.77 -8.42 17.46
CA PRO A 38 11.47 -9.62 18.19
C PRO A 38 10.83 -10.54 17.16
N GLN A 39 11.46 -11.70 16.92
CA GLN A 39 10.95 -12.70 15.99
C GLN A 39 9.71 -13.37 16.61
N GLU A 40 8.87 -12.58 17.25
CA GLU A 40 7.47 -12.86 17.36
C GLU A 40 6.98 -12.77 15.92
N GLU A 41 6.87 -13.94 15.28
CA GLU A 41 5.99 -14.12 14.14
C GLU A 41 4.70 -13.40 14.52
N GLN A 42 4.51 -12.19 13.98
CA GLN A 42 3.28 -11.42 14.18
C GLN A 42 2.22 -12.26 13.50
N TRP A 43 1.59 -13.12 14.30
CA TRP A 43 0.54 -13.98 13.83
C TRP A 43 -0.54 -13.08 13.25
N GLN A 44 -0.81 -13.25 11.96
CA GLN A 44 -1.90 -12.60 11.28
C GLN A 44 -2.88 -13.70 10.82
N PRO A 45 -4.18 -13.52 11.05
CA PRO A 45 -5.17 -14.42 10.49
C PRO A 45 -5.11 -14.40 8.96
N GLU A 46 -5.26 -15.54 8.31
CA GLU A 46 -5.30 -15.61 6.84
C GLU A 46 -6.41 -14.72 6.28
N GLY A 47 -6.07 -13.85 5.33
CA GLY A 47 -7.01 -12.90 4.71
C GLY A 47 -7.36 -11.68 5.56
N ALA A 48 -6.65 -11.42 6.66
CA ALA A 48 -6.82 -10.20 7.45
C ALA A 48 -5.51 -9.75 8.12
N ALA A 49 -5.43 -8.47 8.49
CA ALA A 49 -4.27 -7.90 9.15
C ALA A 49 -4.71 -6.95 10.26
N PHE A 50 -3.89 -6.83 11.30
CA PHE A 50 -4.12 -5.86 12.36
C PHE A 50 -3.47 -4.51 11.99
N TYR A 51 -4.27 -3.45 11.92
CA TYR A 51 -3.81 -2.08 11.74
C TYR A 51 -4.25 -1.26 12.96
N ASN A 52 -3.31 -0.64 13.67
CA ASN A 52 -3.57 0.08 14.93
C ASN A 52 -4.35 -0.75 15.97
N GLY A 53 -4.16 -2.07 15.98
CA GLY A 53 -4.88 -2.99 16.87
C GLY A 53 -6.29 -3.38 16.40
N GLU A 54 -6.77 -2.85 15.27
CA GLU A 54 -8.04 -3.21 14.65
C GLU A 54 -7.83 -4.27 13.57
N LEU A 55 -8.69 -5.29 13.53
CA LEU A 55 -8.64 -6.33 12.52
C LEU A 55 -9.29 -5.84 11.22
N ILE A 56 -8.51 -5.74 10.15
CA ILE A 56 -8.95 -5.35 8.81
C ILE A 56 -8.89 -6.56 7.89
N TYR A 57 -10.00 -6.93 7.27
CA TYR A 57 -10.03 -7.98 6.26
C TYR A 57 -9.43 -7.47 4.95
N GLN A 58 -8.50 -8.24 4.40
CA GLN A 58 -7.95 -7.95 3.09
C GLN A 58 -8.96 -8.38 2.02
N PRO A 59 -9.16 -7.56 0.98
CA PRO A 59 -9.89 -8.00 -0.20
C PRO A 59 -9.24 -9.28 -0.76
N PRO A 60 -10.03 -10.19 -1.35
CA PRO A 60 -9.49 -11.38 -1.99
C PRO A 60 -8.43 -10.99 -3.04
N ALA A 61 -7.41 -11.82 -3.18
CA ALA A 61 -6.39 -11.60 -4.19
C ALA A 61 -7.01 -11.73 -5.58
N LEU A 62 -7.07 -10.60 -6.30
CA LEU A 62 -7.48 -10.59 -7.70
C LEU A 62 -6.41 -11.23 -8.58
N SER A 63 -6.86 -11.94 -9.61
CA SER A 63 -6.00 -12.35 -10.70
C SER A 63 -5.41 -11.13 -11.41
N TYR A 64 -4.36 -11.35 -12.21
CA TYR A 64 -3.74 -10.28 -12.97
C TYR A 64 -4.72 -9.63 -13.97
N GLU A 65 -5.57 -10.45 -14.60
CA GLU A 65 -6.57 -10.01 -15.59
C GLU A 65 -7.65 -9.15 -14.93
N GLU A 66 -8.23 -9.59 -13.81
CA GLU A 66 -9.20 -8.81 -13.05
C GLU A 66 -8.62 -7.48 -12.55
N ARG A 67 -7.35 -7.47 -12.15
CA ARG A 67 -6.67 -6.23 -11.76
C ARG A 67 -6.52 -5.27 -12.94
N LEU A 68 -6.20 -5.77 -14.13
CA LEU A 68 -6.13 -4.95 -15.33
C LEU A 68 -7.49 -4.36 -15.68
N GLU A 69 -8.56 -5.17 -15.62
CA GLU A 69 -9.92 -4.70 -15.88
C GLU A 69 -10.31 -3.55 -14.94
N LEU A 70 -9.98 -3.65 -13.64
CA LEU A 70 -10.22 -2.55 -12.70
C LEU A 70 -9.49 -1.27 -13.09
N LEU A 71 -8.21 -1.35 -13.46
CA LEU A 71 -7.41 -0.18 -13.86
C LEU A 71 -7.97 0.51 -15.11
N GLU A 72 -8.57 -0.26 -16.02
CA GLU A 72 -9.09 0.24 -17.29
C GLU A 72 -10.52 0.78 -17.18
N TRP A 73 -11.31 0.27 -16.23
CA TRP A 73 -12.74 0.52 -16.20
C TRP A 73 -13.19 1.36 -14.99
N HIS A 74 -12.55 1.21 -13.83
CA HIS A 74 -13.08 1.77 -12.58
C HIS A 74 -12.77 3.27 -12.43
N PRO A 75 -13.75 4.11 -12.03
CA PRO A 75 -13.57 5.55 -11.83
C PRO A 75 -12.43 5.96 -10.91
N LEU A 76 -12.10 5.14 -9.90
CA LEU A 76 -10.94 5.35 -9.02
C LEU A 76 -9.64 5.55 -9.80
N PHE A 77 -9.49 4.86 -10.94
CA PHE A 77 -8.28 4.89 -11.76
C PHE A 77 -8.44 5.74 -13.02
N THR A 78 -9.63 5.74 -13.62
CA THR A 78 -9.89 6.44 -14.89
C THR A 78 -10.38 7.88 -14.72
N GLY A 79 -10.92 8.22 -13.56
CA GLY A 79 -11.60 9.51 -13.30
C GLY A 79 -12.88 9.71 -14.12
N ARG A 80 -13.42 8.65 -14.75
CA ARG A 80 -14.58 8.73 -15.66
C ARG A 80 -15.61 7.67 -15.35
N CYS A 81 -16.87 8.00 -15.59
CA CYS A 81 -17.95 7.01 -15.47
C CYS A 81 -17.79 5.93 -16.55
N PRO A 82 -17.82 4.63 -16.21
CA PRO A 82 -17.69 3.55 -17.18
C PRO A 82 -18.86 3.45 -18.17
N ASN A 83 -20.03 3.98 -17.82
CA ASN A 83 -21.23 3.87 -18.64
C ASN A 83 -21.44 5.08 -19.59
N CYS A 84 -21.09 6.29 -19.17
CA CYS A 84 -21.33 7.51 -19.97
C CYS A 84 -20.08 8.36 -20.23
N GLU A 85 -18.91 7.92 -19.74
CA GLU A 85 -17.59 8.55 -19.91
C GLU A 85 -17.45 9.98 -19.37
N MET A 86 -18.51 10.49 -18.72
CA MET A 86 -18.49 11.80 -18.09
C MET A 86 -17.47 11.82 -16.95
N PRO A 87 -16.71 12.93 -16.80
CA PRO A 87 -15.73 13.06 -15.73
C PRO A 87 -16.40 12.96 -14.36
N LEU A 88 -15.77 12.22 -13.46
CA LEU A 88 -16.10 12.25 -12.04
C LEU A 88 -15.13 13.23 -11.39
N HIS A 89 -15.63 14.40 -10.99
CA HIS A 89 -14.81 15.46 -10.41
C HIS A 89 -14.09 14.97 -9.15
N GLU A 90 -12.86 15.43 -8.91
CA GLU A 90 -12.18 15.13 -7.63
C GLU A 90 -12.85 15.90 -6.48
N THR A 91 -12.95 15.26 -5.31
CA THR A 91 -13.40 15.91 -4.06
C THR A 91 -12.20 16.22 -3.18
N GLU A 92 -12.32 17.26 -2.35
CA GLU A 92 -11.30 17.60 -1.35
C GLU A 92 -11.08 16.48 -0.32
N GLN A 93 -12.10 15.66 -0.08
CA GLN A 93 -12.02 14.49 0.79
C GLN A 93 -11.93 13.20 -0.03
N PRO A 94 -11.22 12.16 0.48
CA PRO A 94 -11.23 10.84 -0.12
C PRO A 94 -12.66 10.34 -0.32
N ARG A 95 -13.00 10.00 -1.56
CA ARG A 95 -14.35 9.62 -1.95
C ARG A 95 -14.56 8.14 -1.62
N ILE A 96 -15.68 7.83 -0.96
CA ILE A 96 -16.07 6.45 -0.62
C ILE A 96 -16.97 5.83 -1.70
N HIS A 97 -17.79 6.65 -2.39
CA HIS A 97 -18.73 6.19 -3.41
C HIS A 97 -18.43 6.83 -4.77
N TRP A 98 -18.40 6.02 -5.84
CA TRP A 98 -18.08 6.46 -7.21
C TRP A 98 -19.31 6.63 -8.11
N ASP A 99 -20.45 7.02 -7.53
CA ASP A 99 -21.71 7.18 -8.26
C ASP A 99 -21.65 8.28 -9.32
N CYS A 100 -22.25 8.01 -10.48
CA CYS A 100 -22.32 8.95 -11.59
C CYS A 100 -23.63 9.76 -11.56
N GLU A 101 -23.51 11.08 -11.37
CA GLU A 101 -24.66 12.00 -11.38
C GLU A 101 -25.29 12.19 -12.77
N HIS A 102 -24.57 11.86 -13.85
CA HIS A 102 -25.04 12.07 -15.22
C HIS A 102 -25.94 10.94 -15.74
N CYS A 103 -25.55 9.69 -15.52
CA CYS A 103 -26.27 8.52 -16.04
C CYS A 103 -26.83 7.60 -14.95
N GLY A 104 -26.59 7.90 -13.67
CA GLY A 104 -27.10 7.13 -12.54
C GLY A 104 -26.40 5.79 -12.30
N TRP A 105 -25.26 5.54 -12.96
CA TRP A 105 -24.42 4.38 -12.65
C TRP A 105 -23.92 4.46 -11.20
N LYS A 106 -23.88 3.32 -10.51
CA LYS A 106 -23.45 3.21 -9.12
C LYS A 106 -22.36 2.16 -9.01
N ASP A 107 -21.40 2.44 -8.15
CA ASP A 107 -20.36 1.48 -7.80
C ASP A 107 -20.86 0.59 -6.68
N ASP A 108 -21.18 -0.66 -7.02
CA ASP A 108 -21.64 -1.68 -6.07
C ASP A 108 -20.48 -2.49 -5.45
N SER A 109 -19.23 -2.06 -5.69
CA SER A 109 -18.02 -2.68 -5.12
C SER A 109 -17.87 -2.27 -3.66
N LEU A 110 -18.22 -3.15 -2.72
CA LEU A 110 -17.96 -3.03 -1.28
C LEU A 110 -16.87 -4.00 -0.83
#